data_AF-A0AAE0KV20-F1
#
_entry.id   AF-A0AAE0KV20-F1
#
_cell.length_a   1.000
_cell.length_b   1.000
_cell.length_c   1.000
_cell.angle_alpha   90.00
_cell.angle_beta   90.00
_cell.angle_gamma   90.00
#
_symmetry.space_group_name_H-M   'P 1'
#
loop_
_entity.id
_entity.type
_entity.pdbx_description
1 polymer ?
#
loop_
_entity_poly.entity_id
_entity_poly.type
_entity_poly.pdbx_seq_one_letter_code
_entity_poly.pdbx_strand_id
1 'polypeptide(L)'
;MFCWLGCLLVFGACLRKANVTAKKENAFSGTEAMLKKSIRFEGHDKMRVMVSSSKTNQFSKRTHETLIHEVLGLIAFCVVIVTRRAMALNQWPGGPDAPLLCHTKAGGQQVALTHSGFDHWLKTKLKTAGLQPER
;
A
#
# COMPACT_ATOMS: atom_id res chain seq x y z
N MET A 1 1.82 7.05 10.68
CA MET A 1 2.88 6.06 10.43
C MET A 1 2.52 5.10 9.28
N PHE A 2 1.35 4.45 9.29
CA PHE A 2 1.00 3.39 8.32
C PHE A 2 0.83 3.84 6.86
N CYS A 3 0.39 5.06 6.60
CA CYS A 3 0.35 5.59 5.23
C CYS A 3 1.75 5.71 4.60
N TRP A 4 2.80 6.01 5.39
CA TRP A 4 4.18 6.02 4.89
C TRP A 4 4.68 4.62 4.56
N LEU A 5 4.39 3.64 5.42
CA LEU A 5 4.70 2.23 5.15
C LEU A 5 4.03 1.77 3.85
N GLY A 6 2.74 2.08 3.68
CA GLY A 6 2.03 1.81 2.45
C GLY A 6 2.61 2.54 1.23
N CYS A 7 3.09 3.77 1.37
CA CYS A 7 3.80 4.47 0.29
C CYS A 7 5.14 3.82 -0.06
N LEU A 8 5.90 3.35 0.93
CA LEU A 8 7.15 2.62 0.69
C LEU A 8 6.90 1.30 -0.04
N LEU A 9 5.81 0.61 0.30
CA LEU A 9 5.37 -0.59 -0.41
C LEU A 9 4.95 -0.28 -1.85
N VAL A 10 4.22 0.82 -2.05
CA VAL A 10 3.82 1.30 -3.39
C VAL A 10 5.04 1.59 -4.24
N PHE A 11 6.02 2.32 -3.69
CA PHE A 11 7.23 2.67 -4.41
C PHE A 11 8.10 1.44 -4.67
N GLY A 12 8.34 0.61 -3.65
CA GLY A 12 9.17 -0.58 -3.75
C GLY A 12 8.60 -1.70 -4.61
N ALA A 13 7.28 -1.75 -4.79
CA ALA A 13 6.64 -2.67 -5.73
C ALA A 13 6.23 -1.99 -7.05
N CYS A 14 6.73 -0.77 -7.32
CA CYS A 14 6.44 0.00 -8.54
C CYS A 14 4.93 0.11 -8.85
N LEU A 15 4.10 0.20 -7.80
CA LEU A 15 2.64 0.24 -7.92
C LEU A 15 2.18 1.65 -8.28
N ARG A 16 1.08 1.72 -9.04
CA ARG A 16 0.43 3.00 -9.29
C ARG A 16 -0.46 3.35 -8.10
N LYS A 17 -0.68 4.65 -7.87
CA LYS A 17 -1.68 5.15 -6.90
C LYS A 17 -3.01 4.39 -7.01
N ALA A 18 -3.48 4.20 -8.25
CA ALA A 18 -4.75 3.54 -8.54
C ALA A 18 -4.81 2.06 -8.12
N ASN A 19 -3.69 1.39 -7.90
CA ASN A 19 -3.68 0.00 -7.42
C ASN A 19 -3.96 -0.09 -5.92
N VAL A 20 -3.65 0.94 -5.15
CA VAL A 20 -3.63 0.89 -3.68
C VAL A 20 -4.63 1.82 -3.01
N THR A 21 -5.33 2.63 -3.80
CA THR A 21 -6.37 3.56 -3.35
C THR A 21 -7.66 3.30 -4.10
N ALA A 22 -8.80 3.68 -3.52
CA ALA A 22 -10.11 3.48 -4.12
C ALA A 22 -10.71 4.79 -4.67
N LYS A 23 -11.69 4.70 -5.57
CA LYS A 23 -12.49 5.88 -5.96
C LYS A 23 -13.40 6.35 -4.84
N LYS A 24 -13.99 5.41 -4.09
CA LYS A 24 -14.90 5.65 -2.97
C LYS A 24 -14.47 4.82 -1.77
N GLU A 25 -14.72 5.33 -0.58
CA GLU A 25 -14.30 4.73 0.69
C GLU A 25 -14.86 3.33 0.95
N ASN A 26 -16.04 3.01 0.40
CA ASN A 26 -16.72 1.72 0.56
C ASN A 26 -16.54 0.77 -0.63
N ALA A 27 -15.70 1.11 -1.62
CA ALA A 27 -15.52 0.34 -2.86
C ALA A 27 -14.59 -0.88 -2.69
N PHE A 28 -14.81 -1.68 -1.65
CA PHE A 28 -13.96 -2.80 -1.25
C PHE A 28 -14.37 -4.15 -1.82
N SER A 29 -15.58 -4.24 -2.37
CA SER A 29 -16.07 -5.45 -3.01
C SER A 29 -15.39 -5.63 -4.39
N GLY A 30 -14.20 -6.22 -4.35
CA GLY A 30 -13.79 -7.21 -5.34
C GLY A 30 -12.95 -6.76 -6.54
N THR A 31 -12.73 -5.47 -6.83
CA THR A 31 -12.09 -5.13 -8.13
C THR A 31 -11.18 -3.91 -8.24
N GLU A 32 -11.15 -2.94 -7.31
CA GLU A 32 -10.42 -1.67 -7.58
C GLU A 32 -9.17 -1.41 -6.72
N ALA A 33 -9.07 -1.88 -5.47
CA ALA A 33 -7.93 -1.58 -4.58
C ALA A 33 -7.28 -2.85 -4.02
N MET A 34 -5.95 -2.84 -3.92
CA MET A 34 -5.16 -3.93 -3.35
C MET A 34 -5.44 -4.11 -1.86
N LEU A 35 -5.46 -5.38 -1.46
CA LEU A 35 -5.74 -5.82 -0.10
C LEU A 35 -4.44 -6.26 0.58
N LYS A 36 -4.42 -6.35 1.90
CA LYS A 36 -3.22 -6.78 2.64
C LYS A 36 -2.79 -8.20 2.30
N LYS A 37 -3.73 -9.10 1.98
CA LYS A 37 -3.44 -10.47 1.52
C LYS A 37 -2.67 -10.54 0.19
N SER A 38 -2.56 -9.43 -0.54
CA SER A 38 -1.66 -9.31 -1.68
C SER A 38 -0.19 -9.34 -1.28
N ILE A 39 0.15 -9.18 0.00
CA ILE A 39 1.51 -9.27 0.52
C ILE A 39 1.77 -10.66 1.06
N ARG A 40 2.87 -11.27 0.62
CA ARG A 40 3.39 -12.52 1.17
C ARG A 40 4.84 -12.31 1.59
N PHE A 41 5.22 -12.91 2.71
CA PHE A 41 6.61 -12.93 3.15
C PHE A 41 7.25 -14.25 2.78
N GLU A 42 8.46 -14.21 2.25
CA GLU A 42 9.26 -15.39 1.88
C GLU A 42 10.53 -15.38 2.74
N GLY A 43 10.65 -16.31 3.67
CA GLY A 43 11.77 -16.31 4.63
C GLY A 43 11.72 -15.11 5.59
N HIS A 44 12.87 -14.54 5.94
CA HIS A 44 12.96 -13.47 6.94
C HIS A 44 13.03 -12.05 6.36
N ASP A 45 13.54 -11.94 5.14
CA ASP A 45 14.03 -10.71 4.52
C ASP A 45 13.36 -10.41 3.16
N LYS A 46 12.56 -11.34 2.63
CA LYS A 46 11.88 -11.15 1.34
C LYS A 46 10.39 -10.94 1.53
N MET A 47 9.85 -10.07 0.69
CA MET A 47 8.43 -9.78 0.62
C MET A 47 8.02 -9.66 -0.84
N ARG A 48 7.00 -10.44 -1.18
CA ARG A 48 6.35 -10.50 -2.48
C ARG A 48 5.04 -9.75 -2.43
N VAL A 49 4.79 -8.95 -3.45
CA VAL A 49 3.54 -8.23 -3.64
C VAL A 49 2.86 -8.73 -4.91
N MET A 50 1.62 -9.20 -4.77
CA MET A 50 0.80 -9.74 -5.86
C MET A 50 -0.28 -8.73 -6.28
N VAL A 51 -0.25 -8.32 -7.54
CA VAL A 51 -1.18 -7.37 -8.14
C VAL A 51 -2.12 -8.12 -9.08
N SER A 52 -3.32 -8.44 -8.61
CA SER A 52 -4.34 -9.19 -9.37
C SER A 52 -5.25 -8.33 -10.26
N SER A 53 -5.28 -7.01 -10.03
CA SER A 53 -6.00 -6.05 -10.87
C SER A 53 -5.16 -4.79 -11.05
N SER A 54 -4.72 -4.55 -12.27
CA SER A 54 -4.11 -3.30 -12.68
C SER A 54 -4.80 -2.84 -13.94
N LYS A 55 -5.34 -1.61 -13.94
CA LYS A 55 -5.96 -1.01 -15.14
C LYS A 55 -5.00 -0.93 -16.32
N THR A 56 -3.71 -1.03 -16.05
CA THR A 56 -2.70 -1.22 -17.08
C THR A 56 -2.18 -2.63 -17.03
N ASN A 57 -2.55 -3.40 -18.05
CA ASN A 57 -1.83 -4.55 -18.58
C ASN A 57 -0.40 -4.11 -18.99
N GLN A 58 0.44 -3.65 -18.04
CA GLN A 58 1.83 -3.29 -18.34
C GLN A 58 2.63 -4.51 -18.82
N PHE A 59 2.13 -5.73 -18.58
CA PHE A 59 2.82 -6.98 -18.89
C PHE A 59 1.92 -8.08 -19.50
N SER A 60 0.69 -7.75 -19.97
CA SER A 60 -0.25 -8.72 -20.57
C SER A 60 -0.64 -9.93 -19.68
N LYS A 61 -0.27 -9.91 -18.39
CA LYS A 61 -0.52 -10.99 -17.41
C LYS A 61 -1.66 -10.59 -16.48
N ARG A 62 -2.53 -11.57 -16.18
CA ARG A 62 -3.69 -11.41 -15.28
C ARG A 62 -3.30 -11.06 -13.84
N THR A 63 -2.11 -11.48 -13.42
CA THR A 63 -1.51 -11.17 -12.11
C THR A 63 -0.04 -10.82 -12.31
N HIS A 64 0.43 -9.74 -11.68
CA HIS A 64 1.84 -9.38 -11.61
C HIS A 64 2.38 -9.63 -10.20
N GLU A 65 3.63 -10.08 -10.10
CA GLU A 65 4.30 -10.28 -8.82
C GLU A 65 5.61 -9.50 -8.81
N THR A 66 5.88 -8.81 -7.70
CA THR A 66 7.11 -8.04 -7.51
C THR A 66 7.75 -8.41 -6.18
N LEU A 67 9.07 -8.59 -6.18
CA LEU A 67 9.88 -8.79 -4.98
C LEU A 67 10.51 -7.45 -4.56
N ILE A 68 10.18 -6.97 -3.37
CA ILE A 68 10.60 -5.62 -2.93
C ILE A 68 12.13 -5.49 -2.81
N HIS A 69 12.83 -6.58 -2.46
CA HIS A 69 14.29 -6.57 -2.31
C HIS A 69 15.05 -6.36 -3.61
N GLU A 70 14.48 -6.80 -4.74
CA GLU A 70 15.08 -6.60 -6.07
C GLU A 70 15.00 -5.13 -6.51
N VAL A 71 14.05 -4.36 -5.97
CA VAL A 71 13.79 -2.96 -6.34
C VAL A 71 14.46 -1.97 -5.38
N LEU A 72 14.39 -2.23 -4.07
CA LEU A 72 14.85 -1.30 -3.04
C LEU A 72 16.24 -1.62 -2.46
N GLY A 73 16.85 -2.76 -2.82
CA GLY A 73 18.14 -3.18 -2.30
C GLY A 73 18.16 -3.21 -0.76
N LEU A 74 19.16 -2.57 -0.14
CA LEU A 74 19.33 -2.52 1.32
C LEU A 74 18.13 -1.92 2.06
N ILE A 75 17.40 -0.97 1.45
CA ILE A 75 16.22 -0.33 2.07
C ILE A 75 15.06 -1.33 2.23
N ALA A 76 15.02 -2.38 1.39
CA ALA A 76 13.98 -3.40 1.43
C ALA A 76 13.90 -4.09 2.79
N PHE A 77 15.04 -4.36 3.43
CA PHE A 77 15.07 -5.01 4.74
C PHE A 77 14.29 -4.21 5.80
N CYS A 78 14.48 -2.89 5.84
CA CYS A 78 13.73 -2.00 6.73
C CYS A 78 12.24 -2.03 6.41
N VAL A 79 11.86 -1.98 5.13
CA VAL A 79 10.44 -2.03 4.70
C VAL A 79 9.81 -3.35 5.13
N VAL A 80 10.49 -4.48 4.92
CA VAL A 80 10.01 -5.82 5.29
C VAL A 80 9.82 -5.93 6.80
N ILE A 81 10.80 -5.52 7.60
CA ILE A 81 10.72 -5.58 9.08
C ILE A 81 9.60 -4.71 9.59
N VAL A 82 9.50 -3.45 9.14
CA VAL A 82 8.46 -2.52 9.60
C VAL A 82 7.08 -3.05 9.19
N THR A 83 6.95 -3.64 8.00
CA THR A 83 5.68 -4.24 7.55
C THR A 83 5.29 -5.43 8.41
N ARG A 84 6.22 -6.36 8.65
CA ARG A 84 6.00 -7.51 9.55
C ARG A 84 5.60 -7.08 10.94
N ARG A 85 6.33 -6.12 11.52
CA ARG A 85 6.05 -5.62 12.87
C ARG A 85 4.68 -4.94 12.93
N ALA A 86 4.33 -4.16 11.91
CA ALA A 86 3.01 -3.51 11.85
C ALA A 86 1.87 -4.54 11.75
N MET A 87 2.06 -5.64 11.01
CA MET A 87 1.08 -6.73 10.94
C MET A 87 1.01 -7.54 12.24
N ALA A 88 2.15 -7.92 12.82
CA ALA A 88 2.21 -8.73 14.03
C ALA A 88 1.65 -8.00 15.27
N LEU A 89 1.87 -6.69 15.37
CA LEU A 89 1.37 -5.88 16.48
C LEU A 89 -0.08 -5.40 16.28
N ASN A 90 -0.79 -5.87 15.23
CA ASN A 90 -2.11 -5.37 14.81
C ASN A 90 -2.15 -3.83 14.65
N GLN A 91 -0.98 -3.23 14.43
CA GLN A 91 -0.80 -1.80 14.27
C GLN A 91 -1.24 -1.36 12.87
N TRP A 92 -1.29 -2.28 11.91
CA TRP A 92 -1.93 -2.04 10.61
C TRP A 92 -3.43 -2.37 10.69
N PRO A 93 -4.33 -1.37 10.69
CA PRO A 93 -5.76 -1.59 10.92
C PRO A 93 -6.39 -2.56 9.92
N GLY A 94 -6.97 -3.66 10.40
CA GLY A 94 -7.81 -4.58 9.62
C GLY A 94 -7.19 -5.93 9.31
N GLY A 95 -8.02 -6.90 8.95
CA GLY A 95 -7.59 -8.26 8.58
C GLY A 95 -6.96 -8.36 7.17
N PRO A 96 -6.67 -9.58 6.70
CA PRO A 96 -6.06 -9.82 5.38
C PRO A 96 -6.87 -9.26 4.20
N ASP A 97 -8.20 -9.22 4.33
CA ASP A 97 -9.10 -8.66 3.33
C ASP A 97 -9.30 -7.15 3.44
N ALA A 98 -8.63 -6.50 4.41
CA ALA A 98 -8.64 -5.06 4.49
C ALA A 98 -7.77 -4.44 3.38
N PRO A 99 -8.06 -3.19 2.97
CA PRO A 99 -7.25 -2.47 2.00
C PRO A 99 -5.82 -2.29 2.48
N LEU A 100 -4.90 -2.21 1.53
CA LEU A 100 -3.50 -1.90 1.82
C LEU A 100 -3.37 -0.50 2.46
N LEU A 101 -3.97 0.52 1.83
CA LEU A 101 -4.09 1.87 2.39
C LEU A 101 -5.50 2.07 2.93
N CYS A 102 -5.62 2.10 4.26
CA CYS A 102 -6.88 2.33 4.96
C CYS A 102 -6.72 3.39 6.06
N HIS A 103 -7.85 3.97 6.45
CA HIS A 103 -7.97 4.78 7.65
C HIS A 103 -9.18 4.35 8.46
N THR A 104 -9.17 4.66 9.76
CA THR A 104 -10.27 4.34 10.67
C THR A 104 -11.10 5.60 10.88
N LYS A 105 -12.40 5.53 10.59
CA LYS A 105 -13.36 6.60 10.86
C LYS A 105 -13.77 6.63 12.33
N ALA A 106 -14.44 7.72 12.72
CA ALA A 106 -15.19 7.79 13.96
C ALA A 106 -16.17 6.61 14.03
N GLY A 107 -16.11 5.83 15.11
CA GLY A 107 -16.87 4.58 15.25
C GLY A 107 -16.09 3.29 14.90
N GLY A 108 -14.79 3.37 14.59
CA GLY A 108 -13.93 2.20 14.43
C GLY A 108 -14.04 1.51 13.07
N GLN A 109 -14.92 1.99 12.19
CA GLN A 109 -15.04 1.47 10.82
C GLN A 109 -13.80 1.78 10.01
N GLN A 110 -13.25 0.77 9.34
CA GLN A 110 -12.12 0.93 8.44
C GLN A 110 -12.60 1.18 7.02
N VAL A 111 -11.98 2.17 6.38
CA VAL A 111 -12.34 2.66 5.05
C VAL A 111 -11.09 2.86 4.19
N ALA A 112 -11.24 2.80 2.88
CA ALA A 112 -10.13 2.88 1.95
C ALA A 112 -9.57 4.28 2.02
N LEU A 113 -8.27 4.41 1.80
CA LEU A 113 -7.77 5.69 1.36
C LEU A 113 -8.21 5.92 -0.08
N THR A 114 -8.97 6.99 -0.31
CA THR A 114 -9.41 7.36 -1.66
C THR A 114 -8.29 8.00 -2.46
N HIS A 115 -8.41 8.07 -3.79
CA HIS A 115 -7.45 8.79 -4.63
C HIS A 115 -7.23 10.24 -4.15
N SER A 116 -8.31 10.97 -3.89
CA SER A 116 -8.26 12.35 -3.42
C SER A 116 -7.73 12.46 -1.99
N GLY A 117 -8.11 11.53 -1.10
CA GLY A 117 -7.61 11.47 0.27
C GLY A 117 -6.11 11.21 0.31
N PHE A 118 -5.59 10.34 -0.55
CA PHE A 118 -4.16 10.10 -0.70
C PHE A 118 -3.42 11.34 -1.18
N ASP A 119 -3.91 12.01 -2.22
CA ASP A 119 -3.26 13.22 -2.76
C ASP A 119 -3.20 14.33 -1.71
N HIS A 120 -4.30 14.57 -0.99
CA HIS A 120 -4.36 15.55 0.09
C HIS A 120 -3.40 15.20 1.23
N TRP A 121 -3.38 13.93 1.66
CA TRP A 121 -2.49 13.45 2.70
C TRP A 121 -1.02 13.59 2.30
N LEU A 122 -0.66 13.15 1.08
CA LEU A 122 0.72 13.20 0.58
C LEU A 122 1.20 14.65 0.48
N LYS A 123 0.39 15.55 -0.10
CA LYS A 123 0.71 16.98 -0.17
C LYS A 123 0.92 17.59 1.22
N THR A 124 0.06 17.26 2.17
CA THR A 124 0.20 17.71 3.56
C THR A 124 1.52 17.23 4.16
N LYS A 125 1.86 15.96 3.99
CA LYS A 125 3.09 15.39 4.55
C LYS A 125 4.36 15.91 3.91
N LEU A 126 4.37 16.10 2.59
CA LEU A 126 5.49 16.74 1.89
C LEU A 126 5.71 18.16 2.40
N LYS A 127 4.64 18.95 2.55
CA LYS A 127 4.73 20.30 3.14
C LYS A 127 5.27 20.28 4.56
N THR A 128 4.82 19.35 5.42
CA THR A 128 5.35 19.20 6.78
C THR A 128 6.84 18.86 6.79
N ALA A 129 7.32 18.14 5.77
CA ALA A 129 8.74 17.83 5.59
C ALA A 129 9.55 18.97 4.95
N GLY A 130 8.95 20.14 4.71
CA GLY A 130 9.60 21.27 4.04
C GLY A 130 9.72 21.11 2.52
N LEU A 131 9.10 20.09 1.93
CA LEU A 131 9.09 19.86 0.49
C LEU A 131 7.90 20.57 -0.14
N GLN A 132 8.12 21.31 -1.22
CA GLN A 132 7.04 21.88 -2.03
C GLN A 132 6.71 20.94 -3.19
N PRO A 133 5.58 20.21 -3.16
CA PRO A 133 5.19 19.38 -4.29
C PRO A 133 4.81 20.27 -5.48
N GLU A 134 5.63 20.24 -6.53
CA GLU A 134 5.26 20.83 -7.83
C GLU A 134 4.27 19.90 -8.54
N ARG A 135 2.99 20.25 -8.42
CA ARG A 135 1.80 19.62 -9.05
C ARG A 135 1.34 18.27 -8.45
#